data_AF-A0A345QFW5-F1
#
_entry.id   AF-A0A345QFW5-F1
#
_cell.length_a   1.000
_cell.length_b   1.000
_cell.length_c   1.000
_cell.angle_alpha   90.00
_cell.angle_beta   90.00
_cell.angle_gamma   90.00
#
_symmetry.space_group_name_H-M   'P 1'
#
loop_
_entity.id
_entity.type
_entity.pdbx_description
1 polymer ?
#
loop_
_entity_poly.entity_id
_entity_poly.type
_entity_poly.pdbx_seq_one_letter_code
_entity_poly.pdbx_strand_id
1 'polypeptide(L)'
;MPLTQPLAATEKQIAYARILAAKSHRALPQGITQDRAKLSAWIDAHKAPAPKGKFDNYPSSKQVAFAERIARLKRRDVPRECFHDRTLMSRWIDGNKPR
;
A
#
# COMPACT_ATOMS: atom_id res chain seq x y z
N MET A 1 -18.04 -15.69 -21.78
CA MET A 1 -17.29 -14.41 -21.76
C MET A 1 -17.72 -13.63 -20.52
N PRO A 2 -16.93 -13.53 -19.43
CA PRO A 2 -17.35 -12.73 -18.29
C PRO A 2 -17.16 -11.25 -18.64
N LEU A 3 -18.26 -10.50 -18.71
CA LEU A 3 -18.26 -9.05 -18.83
C LEU A 3 -17.68 -8.48 -17.54
N THR A 4 -16.43 -8.00 -17.57
CA THR A 4 -15.86 -7.19 -16.49
C THR A 4 -16.62 -5.88 -16.45
N GLN A 5 -17.75 -5.86 -15.75
CA GLN A 5 -18.50 -4.63 -15.51
C GLN A 5 -17.57 -3.64 -14.80
N PRO A 6 -17.41 -2.39 -15.31
CA PRO A 6 -16.65 -1.38 -14.60
C PRO A 6 -17.38 -1.09 -13.30
N LEU A 7 -16.85 -1.63 -12.21
CA LEU A 7 -17.33 -1.32 -10.88
C LEU A 7 -17.19 0.19 -10.69
N ALA A 8 -18.28 0.84 -10.30
CA ALA A 8 -18.25 2.25 -9.94
C ALA A 8 -17.21 2.47 -8.83
N ALA A 9 -16.56 3.62 -8.85
CA ALA A 9 -15.66 3.99 -7.78
C ALA A 9 -16.40 4.03 -6.45
N THR A 10 -15.80 3.45 -5.41
CA THR A 10 -16.38 3.52 -4.06
C THR A 10 -16.35 4.95 -3.53
N GLU A 11 -17.32 5.33 -2.70
CA GLU A 11 -17.40 6.67 -2.10
C GLU A 11 -16.08 7.09 -1.43
N LYS A 12 -15.38 6.16 -0.79
CA LYS A 12 -14.05 6.41 -0.20
C LYS A 12 -13.02 6.86 -1.24
N GLN A 13 -13.01 6.23 -2.43
CA GLN A 13 -12.09 6.62 -3.50
C GLN A 13 -12.47 7.97 -4.10
N ILE A 14 -13.77 8.26 -4.25
CA ILE A 14 -14.25 9.56 -4.76
C ILE A 14 -13.90 10.68 -3.78
N ALA A 15 -14.14 10.47 -2.48
CA ALA A 15 -13.78 11.42 -1.43
C ALA A 15 -12.25 11.64 -1.39
N TYR A 16 -11.46 10.57 -1.49
CA TYR A 16 -10.01 10.65 -1.52
C TYR A 16 -9.49 11.41 -2.75
N ALA A 17 -10.02 11.12 -3.93
CA ALA A 17 -9.67 11.81 -5.17
C ALA A 17 -10.05 13.30 -5.14
N ARG A 18 -11.20 13.65 -4.53
CA ARG A 18 -11.61 15.06 -4.30
C ARG A 18 -10.64 15.81 -3.38
N ILE A 19 -10.24 15.19 -2.28
CA ILE A 19 -9.23 15.77 -1.37
C ILE A 19 -7.90 15.96 -2.10
N LEU A 20 -7.50 14.97 -2.91
CA LEU A 20 -6.24 15.00 -3.65
C LEU A 20 -6.24 16.08 -4.74
N ALA A 21 -7.35 16.22 -5.46
CA ALA A 21 -7.60 17.27 -6.44
C ALA A 21 -7.53 18.67 -5.82
N ALA A 22 -8.19 18.86 -4.66
CA ALA A 22 -8.13 20.12 -3.92
C ALA A 22 -6.70 20.44 -3.46
N LYS A 23 -5.96 19.45 -2.94
CA LYS A 23 -4.56 19.61 -2.50
C LYS A 23 -3.59 19.89 -3.65
N SER A 24 -3.83 19.30 -4.82
CA SER A 24 -2.94 19.41 -5.99
C SER A 24 -3.36 20.54 -6.94
N HIS A 25 -4.39 21.32 -6.59
CA HIS A 25 -5.02 22.33 -7.46
C HIS A 25 -5.35 21.81 -8.87
N ARG A 26 -5.77 20.55 -8.98
CA ARG A 26 -6.13 19.90 -10.25
C ARG A 26 -7.58 19.46 -10.24
N ALA A 27 -8.30 19.70 -11.33
CA ALA A 27 -9.67 19.23 -11.47
C ALA A 27 -9.72 17.71 -11.72
N LEU A 28 -10.73 17.02 -11.14
CA LEU A 28 -11.01 15.63 -11.51
C LEU A 28 -11.60 15.59 -12.92
N PRO A 29 -11.16 14.67 -13.79
CA PRO A 29 -11.78 14.46 -15.10
C PRO A 29 -13.26 14.06 -14.96
N GLN A 30 -14.13 14.62 -15.81
CA GLN A 30 -15.54 14.22 -15.84
C GLN A 30 -15.68 12.72 -16.16
N GLY A 31 -16.54 12.02 -15.43
CA GLY A 31 -16.81 10.59 -15.63
C GLY A 31 -15.78 9.64 -14.99
N ILE A 32 -14.69 10.13 -14.39
CA ILE A 32 -13.68 9.26 -13.77
C ILE A 32 -14.22 8.47 -12.58
N THR A 33 -15.28 8.95 -11.93
CA THR A 33 -15.96 8.27 -10.82
C THR A 33 -16.78 7.06 -11.26
N GLN A 34 -17.10 6.92 -12.55
CA GLN A 34 -17.81 5.77 -13.12
C GLN A 34 -16.90 4.56 -13.30
N ASP A 35 -15.59 4.77 -13.33
CA ASP A 35 -14.59 3.74 -13.60
C ASP A 35 -13.61 3.66 -12.43
N ARG A 36 -13.79 2.66 -11.56
CA ARG A 36 -12.91 2.44 -10.41
C ARG A 36 -11.44 2.28 -10.81
N ALA A 37 -11.16 1.65 -11.95
CA ALA A 37 -9.79 1.39 -12.39
C ALA A 37 -9.12 2.71 -12.81
N LYS A 38 -9.82 3.53 -13.59
CA LYS A 38 -9.34 4.88 -13.97
C LYS A 38 -9.19 5.79 -12.75
N LEU A 39 -10.15 5.77 -11.82
CA LEU A 39 -10.04 6.58 -10.61
C LEU A 39 -8.86 6.14 -9.74
N SER A 40 -8.64 4.83 -9.56
CA SER A 40 -7.50 4.33 -8.81
C SER A 40 -6.18 4.72 -9.48
N ALA A 41 -6.05 4.51 -10.79
CA ALA A 41 -4.85 4.88 -11.54
C ALA A 41 -4.56 6.39 -11.47
N TRP A 42 -5.61 7.22 -11.54
CA TRP A 42 -5.46 8.67 -11.37
C TRP A 42 -5.04 9.04 -9.96
N ILE A 43 -5.66 8.43 -8.94
CA ILE A 43 -5.25 8.59 -7.54
C ILE A 43 -3.79 8.21 -7.38
N ASP A 44 -3.35 7.04 -7.87
CA ASP A 44 -1.96 6.57 -7.72
C ASP A 44 -0.96 7.47 -8.45
N ALA A 45 -1.31 7.97 -9.65
CA ALA A 45 -0.46 8.89 -10.41
C ALA A 45 -0.38 10.30 -9.79
N HIS A 46 -1.44 10.75 -9.11
CA HIS A 46 -1.54 12.10 -8.55
C HIS A 46 -1.29 12.14 -7.03
N LYS A 47 -1.26 10.98 -6.38
CA LYS A 47 -0.82 10.87 -5.00
C LYS A 47 0.61 11.35 -5.03
N ALA A 48 0.89 12.45 -4.32
CA ALA A 48 2.25 12.88 -4.12
C ALA A 48 3.06 11.62 -3.77
N PRO A 49 4.17 11.33 -4.46
CA PRO A 49 5.02 10.21 -4.08
C PRO A 49 5.19 10.35 -2.58
N ALA A 50 4.76 9.33 -1.84
CA ALA A 50 4.85 9.36 -0.39
C ALA A 50 6.26 9.89 -0.10
N PRO A 51 6.41 10.95 0.72
CA PRO A 51 7.71 11.53 0.93
C PRO A 51 8.63 10.35 1.22
N LYS A 52 9.66 10.16 0.38
CA LYS A 52 10.71 9.16 0.58
C LYS A 52 11.47 9.60 1.83
N GLY A 53 10.77 9.58 2.95
CA GLY A 53 11.27 9.93 4.25
C GLY A 53 12.25 8.85 4.63
N LYS A 54 13.16 9.18 5.54
CA LYS A 54 14.16 8.24 6.07
C LYS A 54 13.53 6.93 6.60
N PHE A 55 12.22 6.93 6.87
CA PHE A 55 11.43 5.81 7.36
C PHE A 55 10.74 4.97 6.27
N ASP A 56 10.76 5.36 4.99
CA ASP A 56 10.15 4.57 3.90
C ASP A 56 10.86 3.23 3.71
N ASN A 57 12.16 3.21 4.02
CA ASN A 57 12.93 1.98 4.05
C ASN A 57 12.64 1.12 5.28
N TYR A 58 11.95 1.61 6.32
CA TYR A 58 11.66 0.80 7.50
C TYR A 58 10.45 -0.11 7.24
N PRO A 59 10.46 -1.35 7.76
CA PRO A 59 9.30 -2.22 7.70
C PRO A 59 8.10 -1.59 8.43
N SER A 60 6.91 -1.82 7.89
CA SER A 60 5.67 -1.41 8.56
C SER A 60 5.47 -2.19 9.87
N SER A 61 4.77 -1.61 10.85
CA SER A 61 4.44 -2.29 12.12
C SER A 61 3.75 -3.64 11.91
N LYS A 62 2.96 -3.77 10.83
CA LYS A 62 2.33 -5.04 10.45
C LYS A 62 3.35 -6.10 10.03
N GLN A 63 4.40 -5.72 9.29
CA GLN A 63 5.49 -6.62 8.93
C GLN A 63 6.28 -7.03 10.16
N VAL A 64 6.63 -6.08 11.04
CA VAL A 64 7.33 -6.37 12.30
C VAL A 64 6.54 -7.38 13.15
N ALA A 65 5.26 -7.12 13.40
CA ALA A 65 4.42 -8.03 14.18
C ALA A 65 4.31 -9.44 13.57
N PHE A 66 4.28 -9.52 12.23
CA PHE A 66 4.25 -10.81 11.54
C PHE A 66 5.59 -11.54 11.66
N ALA A 67 6.71 -10.82 11.53
CA ALA A 67 8.03 -11.37 11.72
C ALA A 67 8.25 -11.86 13.15
N GLU A 68 7.86 -11.06 14.16
CA GLU A 68 7.90 -11.44 15.57
C GLU A 68 7.06 -12.69 15.86
N ARG A 69 5.87 -12.80 15.26
CA ARG A 69 5.03 -14.00 15.40
C ARG A 69 5.73 -15.25 14.85
N ILE A 70 6.36 -15.13 13.68
CA ILE A 70 7.13 -16.22 13.07
C ILE A 70 8.34 -16.58 13.94
N ALA A 71 9.09 -15.57 14.38
CA ALA A 71 10.23 -15.69 15.28
C ALA A 71 9.87 -16.47 16.55
N ARG A 72 8.79 -16.07 17.21
CA ARG A 72 8.25 -16.76 18.40
C ARG A 72 7.86 -18.21 18.11
N LEU A 73 7.19 -18.46 16.97
CA LEU A 73 6.78 -19.81 16.58
C LEU A 73 7.98 -20.73 16.29
N LYS A 74 9.00 -20.19 15.62
CA LYS A 74 10.23 -20.93 15.26
C LYS A 74 11.32 -20.88 16.34
N ARG A 75 11.06 -20.23 17.48
CA ARG A 75 12.04 -19.97 18.56
C ARG A 75 13.35 -19.38 18.02
N ARG A 76 13.22 -18.38 17.15
CA ARG A 76 14.33 -17.63 16.54
C ARG A 76 14.08 -16.15 16.67
N ASP A 77 15.13 -15.35 16.67
CA ASP A 77 15.02 -13.89 16.66
C ASP A 77 15.00 -13.33 15.24
N VAL A 78 14.33 -12.18 15.07
CA VAL A 78 14.36 -11.42 13.82
C VAL A 78 15.68 -10.62 13.79
N PRO A 79 16.50 -10.72 12.74
CA PRO A 79 17.72 -9.94 12.62
C PRO A 79 17.45 -8.43 12.68
N ARG A 80 18.32 -7.68 13.37
CA ARG A 80 18.19 -6.22 13.54
C ARG A 80 18.19 -5.46 12.21
N GLU A 81 18.91 -5.95 11.20
CA GLU A 81 18.91 -5.34 9.86
C GLU A 81 17.51 -5.36 9.21
N CYS A 82 16.69 -6.36 9.52
CA CYS A 82 15.32 -6.42 9.00
C CYS A 82 14.48 -5.24 9.51
N PHE A 83 14.75 -4.74 10.72
CA PHE A 83 14.03 -3.58 11.27
C PHE A 83 14.39 -2.25 10.61
N HIS A 84 15.44 -2.20 9.79
CA HIS A 84 15.90 -1.00 9.09
C HIS A 84 15.60 -1.04 7.59
N ASP A 85 15.23 -2.22 7.07
CA ASP A 85 14.93 -2.43 5.67
C ASP A 85 13.67 -3.30 5.49
N ARG A 86 12.63 -2.70 4.92
CA ARG A 86 11.34 -3.30 4.64
C ARG A 86 11.48 -4.51 3.70
N THR A 87 12.39 -4.43 2.74
CA THR A 87 12.65 -5.50 1.77
C THR A 87 13.33 -6.68 2.46
N LEU A 88 14.32 -6.44 3.32
CA LEU A 88 14.93 -7.48 4.15
C LEU A 88 13.90 -8.15 5.06
N MET A 89 13.05 -7.35 5.72
CA MET A 89 11.97 -7.89 6.55
C MET A 89 11.03 -8.79 5.76
N SER A 90 10.58 -8.36 4.58
CA SER A 90 9.72 -9.18 3.71
C SER A 90 10.40 -10.49 3.30
N ARG A 91 11.67 -10.44 2.86
CA ARG A 91 12.42 -11.66 2.49
C ARG A 91 12.58 -12.62 3.66
N TRP A 92 12.86 -12.09 4.86
CA TRP A 92 12.96 -12.91 6.06
C TRP A 92 11.62 -13.55 6.41
N ILE A 93 10.52 -12.79 6.35
CA ILE A 93 9.17 -13.28 6.57
C ILE A 93 8.84 -14.41 5.59
N ASP A 94 9.05 -14.21 4.29
CA ASP A 94 8.68 -15.19 3.27
C ASP A 94 9.51 -16.47 3.39
N GLY A 95 10.80 -16.36 3.73
CA GLY A 95 11.66 -17.52 4.01
C GLY A 95 11.30 -18.26 5.32
N ASN A 96 10.71 -17.57 6.29
CA ASN A 96 10.38 -18.14 7.60
C ASN A 96 8.89 -18.43 7.79
N LYS A 97 8.03 -18.13 6.80
CA LYS A 97 6.60 -18.35 6.87
C LYS A 97 6.28 -19.80 7.27
N PRO A 98 5.40 -20.03 8.26
CA PRO A 98 4.94 -21.37 8.56
C PRO A 98 4.18 -21.91 7.33
N ARG A 99 4.60 -23.07 6.85
CA ARG A 99 3.88 -23.85 5.84
C ARG A 99 2.75 -24.63 6.51
#